data_AF-A0A1S7UJC9-F1
#
_entry.id   AF-A0A1S7UJC9-F1
#
_cell.length_a   1.000
_cell.length_b   1.000
_cell.length_c   1.000
_cell.angle_alpha   90.00
_cell.angle_beta   90.00
_cell.angle_gamma   90.00
#
_symmetry.space_group_name_H-M   'P 1'
#
loop_
_entity.id
_entity.type
_entity.pdbx_description
1 polymer ?
#
loop_
_entity_poly.entity_id
_entity_poly.type
_entity_poly.pdbx_seq_one_letter_code
_entity_poly.pdbx_strand_id
1 'polypeptide(L)'
;MTSRRIISSEKTILDKDDDDLQSGSGTSEQSSTGPAVPMDVILKLLAFTFAMVVIPIGSYFLTVRTIFNGNSTYAGALAAILANVVLVGYVIVAMNEDQSDQLEAEKKKKQKDRQGKAE
;
A
#
# COMPACT_ATOMS: atom_id res chain seq x y z
N MET A 1 -5.87 52.84 -52.93
CA MET A 1 -6.08 52.30 -51.57
C MET A 1 -5.27 51.03 -51.44
N THR A 2 -4.26 51.08 -50.58
CA THR A 2 -3.40 49.98 -50.14
C THR A 2 -4.21 48.91 -49.41
N SER A 3 -3.87 47.62 -49.60
CA SER A 3 -3.96 46.64 -48.51
C SER A 3 -2.82 45.63 -48.61
N ARG A 4 -1.91 45.69 -47.62
CA ARG A 4 -0.87 44.69 -47.37
C ARG A 4 -1.45 43.61 -46.44
N ARG A 5 -1.24 42.32 -46.72
CA ARG A 5 -1.01 41.29 -45.68
C ARG A 5 -0.48 40.03 -46.35
N ILE A 6 0.85 39.87 -46.37
CA ILE A 6 1.62 39.05 -45.43
C ILE A 6 1.20 37.58 -45.52
N ILE A 7 2.04 36.85 -46.27
CA ILE A 7 2.32 35.43 -46.14
C ILE A 7 2.81 35.20 -44.70
N SER A 8 2.08 34.42 -43.90
CA SER A 8 2.58 33.93 -42.61
C SER A 8 2.40 32.42 -42.56
N SER A 9 3.54 31.77 -42.40
CA SER A 9 3.78 30.34 -42.36
C SER A 9 3.34 29.75 -41.02
N GLU A 10 2.06 29.45 -40.84
CA GLU A 10 1.62 28.72 -39.64
C GLU A 10 0.73 27.56 -40.07
N LYS A 11 1.39 26.43 -40.36
CA LYS A 11 0.77 25.12 -40.28
C LYS A 11 0.19 24.97 -38.88
N THR A 12 -1.08 24.60 -38.80
CA THR A 12 -1.74 24.22 -37.56
C THR A 12 -0.94 23.10 -36.89
N ILE A 13 -0.67 23.28 -35.60
CA ILE A 13 0.09 22.35 -34.74
C ILE A 13 -0.66 21.02 -34.53
N LEU A 14 -1.87 20.90 -35.09
CA LEU A 14 -2.73 19.72 -34.96
C LEU A 14 -2.54 18.63 -36.02
N ASP A 15 -1.82 18.87 -37.13
CA ASP A 15 -1.68 17.90 -38.23
C ASP A 15 -0.27 17.26 -38.30
N LYS A 16 0.54 17.33 -37.23
CA LYS A 16 1.95 16.87 -37.25
C LYS A 16 2.29 15.82 -36.17
N ASP A 17 1.30 15.14 -35.60
CA ASP A 17 1.54 14.08 -34.61
C ASP A 17 1.08 12.67 -35.07
N ASP A 18 0.46 12.52 -36.25
CA ASP A 18 -0.04 11.22 -36.73
C ASP A 18 0.89 10.47 -37.71
N ASP A 19 1.90 11.12 -38.29
CA ASP A 19 2.82 10.51 -39.27
C ASP A 19 4.09 9.87 -38.67
N ASP A 20 4.36 10.05 -37.36
CA ASP A 20 5.48 9.38 -36.67
C ASP A 20 5.06 8.01 -36.07
N LEU A 21 3.93 7.45 -36.53
CA LEU A 21 3.40 6.14 -36.12
C LEU A 21 3.87 4.95 -36.98
N GLN A 22 4.97 5.08 -37.73
CA GLN A 22 5.43 3.91 -38.52
C GLN A 22 6.92 3.91 -38.86
N SER A 23 7.79 3.73 -37.85
CA SER A 23 9.14 3.14 -38.05
C SER A 23 9.75 2.58 -36.77
N GLY A 24 9.35 1.34 -36.47
CA GLY A 24 10.24 0.26 -36.03
C GLY A 24 11.35 0.54 -35.01
N SER A 25 11.01 0.48 -33.72
CA SER A 25 11.73 -0.37 -32.77
C SER A 25 10.78 -0.66 -31.61
N GLY A 26 9.93 -1.67 -31.79
CA GLY A 26 9.06 -2.21 -30.75
C GLY A 26 9.88 -2.91 -29.67
N THR A 27 10.67 -2.15 -28.92
CA THR A 27 10.94 -2.50 -27.53
C THR A 27 9.57 -2.42 -26.89
N SER A 28 9.00 -3.57 -26.59
CA SER A 28 7.86 -3.69 -25.69
C SER A 28 8.25 -2.97 -24.41
N GLU A 29 7.91 -1.68 -24.34
CA GLU A 29 7.87 -0.92 -23.12
C GLU A 29 6.75 -1.57 -22.33
N GLN A 30 7.11 -2.67 -21.65
CA GLN A 30 6.23 -3.36 -20.74
C GLN A 30 5.86 -2.30 -19.72
N SER A 31 4.62 -1.81 -19.82
CA SER A 31 3.94 -1.13 -18.74
C SER A 31 3.88 -2.14 -17.60
N SER A 32 4.99 -2.19 -16.84
CA SER A 32 5.10 -2.92 -15.60
C SER A 32 4.27 -2.15 -14.58
N THR A 33 2.95 -2.25 -14.73
CA THR A 33 1.94 -1.96 -13.72
C THR A 33 1.91 -3.08 -12.68
N GLY A 34 3.10 -3.60 -12.33
CA GLY A 34 3.26 -4.40 -11.13
C GLY A 34 2.70 -3.60 -9.96
N PRO A 35 2.02 -4.26 -8.99
CA PRO A 35 1.32 -3.56 -7.93
C PRO A 35 2.24 -2.52 -7.28
N ALA A 36 1.87 -1.23 -7.35
CA ALA A 36 2.65 -0.12 -6.81
C ALA A 36 2.77 -0.16 -5.27
N VAL A 37 2.06 -1.11 -4.64
CA VAL A 37 2.09 -1.37 -3.19
C VAL A 37 2.86 -2.66 -2.90
N PRO A 38 3.86 -2.63 -2.01
CA PRO A 38 4.63 -3.82 -1.64
C PRO A 38 3.73 -4.96 -1.15
N MET A 39 4.00 -6.20 -1.56
CA MET A 39 3.21 -7.39 -1.14
C MET A 39 3.20 -7.59 0.37
N ASP A 40 4.27 -7.21 1.05
CA ASP A 40 4.37 -7.24 2.52
C ASP A 40 3.27 -6.38 3.18
N VAL A 41 3.02 -5.19 2.64
CA VAL A 41 1.95 -4.30 3.13
C VAL A 41 0.58 -4.92 2.92
N ILE A 42 0.34 -5.58 1.79
CA ILE A 42 -0.94 -6.25 1.52
C ILE A 42 -1.21 -7.35 2.55
N LEU A 43 -0.21 -8.18 2.85
CA LEU A 43 -0.34 -9.24 3.85
C LEU A 43 -0.61 -8.67 5.25
N LYS A 44 0.04 -7.57 5.63
CA LYS A 44 -0.20 -6.88 6.91
C LYS A 44 -1.62 -6.33 7.00
N LEU A 45 -2.10 -5.65 5.95
CA LEU A 45 -3.47 -5.13 5.90
C LEU A 45 -4.51 -6.24 5.99
N LEU A 46 -4.27 -7.36 5.31
CA LEU A 46 -5.13 -8.54 5.33
C LEU A 46 -5.14 -9.21 6.71
N ALA A 47 -3.98 -9.36 7.34
CA ALA A 47 -3.88 -9.91 8.69
C ALA A 47 -4.60 -9.02 9.71
N PHE A 48 -4.49 -7.69 9.59
CA PHE A 48 -5.15 -6.75 10.48
C PHE A 48 -6.68 -6.78 10.36
N THR A 49 -7.18 -6.79 9.12
CA THR A 49 -8.61 -6.90 8.89
C THR A 49 -9.15 -8.24 9.39
N PHE A 50 -8.44 -9.33 9.16
CA PHE A 50 -8.83 -10.63 9.68
C PHE A 50 -8.83 -10.65 11.21
N ALA A 51 -7.79 -10.13 11.86
CA ALA A 51 -7.69 -10.06 13.31
C ALA A 51 -8.84 -9.27 13.94
N MET A 52 -9.18 -8.10 13.36
CA MET A 52 -10.24 -7.23 13.87
C MET A 52 -11.63 -7.87 13.77
N VAL A 53 -11.85 -8.74 12.78
CA VAL A 53 -13.12 -9.46 12.63
C VAL A 53 -13.13 -10.73 13.47
N VAL A 54 -12.09 -11.56 13.38
CA VAL A 54 -12.09 -12.91 13.95
C VAL A 54 -11.87 -12.91 15.45
N ILE A 55 -11.03 -12.02 15.99
CA ILE A 55 -10.73 -12.05 17.44
C ILE A 55 -11.95 -11.63 18.27
N PRO A 56 -12.61 -10.48 18.02
CA PRO A 56 -13.76 -10.07 18.83
C PRO A 56 -14.99 -10.96 18.62
N ILE A 57 -15.29 -11.32 17.36
CA ILE A 57 -16.43 -12.18 17.03
C ILE A 57 -16.18 -13.61 17.49
N GLY A 58 -15.00 -14.14 17.23
CA GLY A 58 -14.59 -15.47 17.67
C GLY A 58 -14.63 -15.58 19.20
N SER A 59 -14.15 -14.56 19.90
CA SER A 59 -14.25 -14.55 21.36
C SER A 59 -15.69 -14.52 21.86
N TYR A 60 -16.60 -13.79 21.21
CA TYR A 60 -18.01 -13.81 21.58
C TYR A 60 -18.60 -15.22 21.50
N PHE A 61 -18.45 -15.88 20.35
CA PHE A 61 -19.02 -17.22 20.12
C PHE A 61 -18.33 -18.30 20.94
N LEU A 62 -17.02 -18.15 21.21
CA LEU A 62 -16.30 -19.04 22.10
C LEU A 62 -16.85 -18.93 23.52
N THR A 63 -16.93 -17.72 24.06
CA THR A 63 -17.24 -17.48 25.48
C THR A 63 -18.72 -17.61 25.82
N VAL A 64 -19.63 -17.30 24.90
CA VAL A 64 -21.07 -17.54 25.08
C VAL A 64 -21.37 -19.02 25.26
N ARG A 65 -20.60 -19.91 24.62
CA ARG A 65 -20.87 -21.35 24.59
C ARG A 65 -20.07 -22.13 25.65
N THR A 66 -18.93 -21.62 26.11
CA THR A 66 -18.05 -22.33 27.05
C THR A 66 -18.04 -21.76 28.47
N ILE A 67 -18.14 -20.43 28.64
CA ILE A 67 -18.00 -19.76 29.95
C ILE A 67 -19.36 -19.29 30.48
N PHE A 68 -20.23 -18.72 29.63
CA PHE A 68 -21.44 -18.02 30.07
C PHE A 68 -22.75 -18.79 29.86
N ASN A 69 -22.70 -20.09 29.51
CA ASN A 69 -23.87 -20.97 29.32
C ASN A 69 -25.03 -20.35 28.51
N GLY A 70 -24.72 -19.57 27.48
CA GLY A 70 -25.73 -18.92 26.63
C GLY A 70 -26.11 -17.49 27.04
N ASN A 71 -25.51 -16.90 28.07
CA ASN A 71 -25.78 -15.48 28.40
C ASN A 71 -25.01 -14.54 27.47
N SER A 72 -25.69 -14.12 26.41
CA SER A 72 -25.18 -13.22 25.37
C SER A 72 -24.76 -11.84 25.89
N THR A 73 -25.32 -11.36 27.01
CA THR A 73 -24.98 -10.03 27.54
C THR A 73 -23.57 -10.01 28.12
N TYR A 74 -23.20 -11.01 28.93
CA TYR A 74 -21.84 -11.10 29.48
C TYR A 74 -20.81 -11.46 28.42
N ALA A 75 -21.16 -12.36 27.50
CA ALA A 75 -20.29 -12.69 26.36
C ALA A 75 -20.05 -11.46 25.45
N GLY A 76 -21.09 -10.67 25.20
CA GLY A 76 -21.01 -9.42 24.43
C GLY A 76 -20.15 -8.35 25.12
N ALA A 77 -20.31 -8.17 26.43
CA ALA A 77 -19.49 -7.26 27.22
C ALA A 77 -18.00 -7.64 27.18
N LEU A 78 -17.70 -8.94 27.32
CA LEU A 78 -16.33 -9.44 27.20
C LEU A 78 -15.76 -9.24 25.79
N ALA A 79 -16.55 -9.49 24.75
CA ALA A 79 -16.14 -9.26 23.37
C ALA A 79 -15.82 -7.78 23.10
N ALA A 80 -16.59 -6.84 23.67
CA ALA A 80 -16.31 -5.41 23.59
C ALA A 80 -14.99 -5.03 24.30
N ILE A 81 -14.72 -5.63 25.46
CA ILE A 81 -13.42 -5.45 26.15
C ILE A 81 -12.29 -5.98 25.28
N LEU A 82 -12.45 -7.17 24.69
CA LEU A 82 -11.42 -7.76 23.83
C LEU A 82 -11.19 -6.97 22.54
N ALA A 83 -12.22 -6.33 21.97
CA ALA A 83 -12.04 -5.43 20.85
C ALA A 83 -11.07 -4.27 21.18
N ASN A 84 -11.16 -3.72 22.40
CA ASN A 84 -10.21 -2.70 22.86
C ASN A 84 -8.80 -3.27 23.08
N VAL A 85 -8.69 -4.51 23.57
CA VAL A 85 -7.39 -5.20 23.68
C VAL A 85 -6.77 -5.42 22.30
N VAL A 86 -7.57 -5.80 21.29
CA VAL A 86 -7.11 -5.93 19.90
C VAL A 86 -6.61 -4.59 19.36
N LEU A 87 -7.28 -3.49 19.66
CA LEU A 87 -6.82 -2.14 19.28
C LEU A 87 -5.45 -1.82 19.91
N VAL A 88 -5.27 -2.09 21.21
CA VAL A 88 -3.96 -1.90 21.86
C VAL A 88 -2.90 -2.82 21.26
N GLY A 89 -3.26 -4.08 20.99
CA GLY A 89 -2.39 -5.04 20.31
C GLY A 89 -1.97 -4.57 18.92
N TYR A 90 -2.87 -3.93 18.17
CA TYR A 90 -2.55 -3.31 16.88
C TYR A 90 -1.45 -2.26 17.05
N VAL A 91 -1.62 -1.34 18.00
CA VAL A 91 -0.64 -0.28 18.25
C VAL A 91 0.73 -0.87 18.56
N ILE A 92 0.79 -1.91 19.40
CA ILE A 92 2.05 -2.58 19.75
C ILE A 92 2.70 -3.23 18.50
N VAL A 93 1.92 -3.94 17.69
CA VAL A 93 2.42 -4.56 16.46
C VAL A 93 2.95 -3.50 15.49
N ALA A 94 2.19 -2.42 15.30
CA ALA A 94 2.60 -1.30 14.44
C ALA A 94 3.90 -0.66 14.94
N MET A 95 4.08 -0.49 16.25
CA MET A 95 5.33 0.02 16.83
C MET A 95 6.51 -0.93 16.66
N ASN A 96 6.28 -2.25 16.68
CA ASN A 96 7.34 -3.24 16.45
C ASN A 96 7.73 -3.33 14.96
N GLU A 97 6.77 -3.22 14.06
CA GLU A 97 7.03 -3.14 12.63
C GLU A 97 7.80 -1.86 12.27
N ASP A 98 7.39 -0.71 12.81
CA ASP A 98 8.07 0.57 12.55
C ASP A 98 9.55 0.54 12.99
N GLN A 99 9.85 -0.06 14.14
CA GLN A 99 11.23 -0.23 14.59
C GLN A 99 12.03 -1.18 13.69
N SER A 100 11.43 -2.28 13.25
CA SER A 100 12.10 -3.28 12.41
C SER A 100 12.52 -2.68 11.06
N ASP A 101 11.64 -1.91 10.44
CA ASP A 101 11.91 -1.23 9.17
C ASP A 101 13.04 -0.18 9.33
N GLN A 102 13.07 0.54 10.44
CA GLN A 102 14.14 1.50 10.75
C GLN A 102 15.50 0.82 10.95
N LEU A 103 15.56 -0.30 11.69
CA LEU A 103 16.80 -1.06 11.87
C LEU A 103 17.33 -1.64 10.54
N GLU A 104 16.44 -2.09 9.66
CA GLU A 104 16.84 -2.64 8.36
C GLU A 104 17.37 -1.55 7.41
N ALA A 105 16.76 -0.37 7.44
CA ALA A 105 17.23 0.80 6.71
C ALA A 105 18.61 1.27 7.19
N GLU A 106 18.86 1.28 8.50
CA GLU A 106 20.17 1.63 9.07
C GLU A 106 21.27 0.61 8.70
N LYS A 107 20.94 -0.69 8.70
CA LYS A 107 21.89 -1.74 8.27
C LYS A 107 22.27 -1.60 6.80
N LYS A 108 21.29 -1.32 5.92
CA LYS A 108 21.54 -1.08 4.49
C LYS A 108 22.41 0.16 4.26
N LYS A 109 22.21 1.24 5.03
CA LYS A 109 23.09 2.43 4.98
C LYS A 109 24.53 2.11 5.41
N LYS A 110 24.72 1.45 6.56
CA LYS A 110 26.06 1.07 7.06
C LYS A 110 26.84 0.14 6.12
N GLN A 111 26.15 -0.74 5.37
CA GLN A 111 26.81 -1.57 4.36
C GLN A 111 27.26 -0.78 3.12
N LYS A 112 26.44 0.16 2.62
CA LYS A 112 26.82 1.05 1.51
C LYS A 112 28.01 1.94 1.87
N ASP A 113 28.03 2.52 3.07
CA ASP A 113 29.13 3.38 3.53
C ASP A 113 30.45 2.62 3.68
N ARG A 114 30.40 1.31 4.01
CA ARG A 114 31.59 0.45 4.05
C ARG A 114 32.09 0.04 2.67
N GLN A 115 31.21 -0.16 1.69
CA GLN A 115 31.59 -0.49 0.32
C GLN A 115 32.20 0.71 -0.41
N GLY A 116 31.61 1.91 -0.28
CA GLY A 116 32.15 3.12 -0.90
C GLY A 116 33.45 3.66 -0.29
N LYS A 117 33.95 3.04 0.79
CA LYS A 117 35.25 3.34 1.40
C LYS A 117 36.33 2.33 1.02
N ALA A 118 35.96 1.26 0.32
CA ALA A 118 36.87 0.20 -0.14
C ALA A 118 37.19 0.31 -1.64
N GLU A 119 36.54 1.23 -2.36
CA GLU A 119 36.90 1.71 -3.71
C GLU A 119 37.68 3.03 -3.60
#